data_AF-A0A521MJV1-F1
#
_entry.id   AF-A0A521MJV1-F1
#
_cell.length_a   1.000
_cell.length_b   1.000
_cell.length_c   1.000
_cell.angle_alpha   90.00
_cell.angle_beta   90.00
_cell.angle_gamma   90.00
#
_symmetry.space_group_name_H-M   'P 1'
#
loop_
_entity.id
_entity.type
_entity.pdbx_description
1 polymer ?
#
loop_
_entity_poly.entity_id
_entity_poly.type
_entity_poly.pdbx_seq_one_letter_code
_entity_poly.pdbx_strand_id
1 'polypeptide(L)'
;MRFSKHVWLLLIVTSNVLTLLANETQDSFIISRVTENVFIAHPGRIKKINSTSTIIVGSNYLTVVESQADIVLAKELLKAIRDRISKLPVRYLVFSHFHSDHILGAGAFLEENPDLIIVSHQKTMEHIRLFAAQEQHNWAKLVAAKSIEVAAMAASAPNPQKQELVNTAAELHR
;
A
#
# COMPACT_ATOMS: atom_id res chain seq x y z
N MET A 1 11.61 47.49 49.51
CA MET A 1 12.19 48.07 48.27
C MET A 1 13.27 47.11 47.76
N ARG A 2 13.32 46.87 46.43
CA ARG A 2 14.23 46.00 45.65
C ARG A 2 13.96 44.48 45.60
N PHE A 3 13.31 44.07 44.51
CA PHE A 3 13.38 42.73 43.91
C PHE A 3 14.77 42.49 43.30
N SER A 4 15.41 41.36 43.59
CA SER A 4 16.52 40.82 42.78
C SER A 4 15.93 39.83 41.77
N LYS A 5 16.25 40.05 40.50
CA LYS A 5 15.57 39.47 39.33
C LYS A 5 16.49 38.51 38.58
N HIS A 6 16.85 37.35 39.11
CA HIS A 6 17.62 36.37 38.32
C HIS A 6 16.91 35.00 38.31
N VAL A 7 15.81 34.94 37.55
CA VAL A 7 15.14 33.70 37.14
C VAL A 7 15.66 33.35 35.75
N TRP A 8 16.42 32.25 35.70
CA TRP A 8 16.64 31.30 34.60
C TRP A 8 16.29 31.78 33.18
N LEU A 9 17.30 32.17 32.40
CA LEU A 9 17.19 32.20 30.94
C LEU A 9 17.83 30.93 30.35
N LEU A 10 17.12 30.39 29.35
CA LEU A 10 17.57 29.44 28.31
C LEU A 10 17.63 27.95 28.67
N LEU A 11 16.45 27.32 28.65
CA LEU A 11 16.31 25.94 28.16
C LEU A 11 14.97 25.81 27.39
N ILE A 12 14.81 26.60 26.32
CA ILE A 12 13.72 26.40 25.35
C ILE A 12 14.28 26.56 23.94
N VAL A 13 15.18 25.68 23.52
CA VAL A 13 15.49 25.48 22.08
C VAL A 13 15.70 24.00 21.77
N THR A 14 14.91 23.10 22.35
CA THR A 14 14.94 21.68 21.94
C THR A 14 13.58 21.11 21.55
N SER A 15 12.47 21.80 21.80
CA SER A 15 11.15 21.21 21.53
C SER A 15 10.70 21.25 20.07
N ASN A 16 11.33 22.04 19.19
CA ASN A 16 10.86 22.19 17.80
C ASN A 16 11.67 21.43 16.75
N VAL A 17 12.73 20.71 17.14
CA VAL A 17 13.50 19.87 16.20
C VAL A 17 13.01 18.41 16.22
N LEU A 18 12.34 17.97 17.29
CA LEU A 18 11.96 16.56 17.44
C LEU A 18 10.68 16.17 16.67
N THR A 19 9.83 17.13 16.28
CA THR A 19 8.61 16.83 15.51
C THR A 19 8.87 16.62 14.02
N LEU A 20 10.02 17.05 13.49
CA LEU A 20 10.34 16.89 12.06
C LEU A 20 10.87 15.48 11.70
N LEU A 21 11.22 14.67 12.70
CA LEU A 21 11.70 13.29 12.52
C LEU A 21 10.64 12.23 12.77
N ALA A 22 9.48 12.61 13.31
CA ALA A 22 8.34 11.72 13.49
C ALA A 22 7.38 11.78 12.28
N ASN A 23 7.93 11.71 11.06
CA ASN A 23 7.18 11.09 9.99
C ASN A 23 7.32 9.59 10.22
N GLU A 24 6.57 9.04 11.19
CA GLU A 24 6.43 7.59 11.31
C GLU A 24 6.05 7.10 9.91
N THR A 25 6.94 6.33 9.29
CA THR A 25 6.67 5.65 8.05
C THR A 25 5.57 4.64 8.36
N GLN A 26 4.33 5.09 8.31
CA GLN A 26 3.18 4.22 8.49
C GLN A 26 3.31 3.10 7.47
N ASP A 27 3.49 1.87 7.95
CA ASP A 27 3.79 0.71 7.12
C ASP A 27 2.77 0.64 5.97
N SER A 28 3.28 0.57 4.73
CA SER A 28 2.45 0.51 3.52
C SER A 28 1.48 -0.66 3.54
N PHE A 29 1.84 -1.74 4.23
CA PHE A 29 1.02 -2.94 4.39
C PHE A 29 0.86 -3.32 5.87
N ILE A 30 -0.36 -3.67 6.25
CA ILE A 30 -0.66 -4.43 7.46
C ILE A 30 -0.50 -5.91 7.10
N ILE A 31 0.44 -6.60 7.76
CA ILE A 31 0.70 -8.02 7.54
C ILE A 31 0.20 -8.82 8.74
N SER A 32 -0.72 -9.74 8.49
CA SER A 32 -1.24 -10.68 9.49
C SER A 32 -0.73 -12.09 9.19
N ARG A 33 -0.11 -12.74 10.17
CA ARG A 33 0.29 -14.15 10.08
C ARG A 33 -0.93 -15.04 10.34
N VAL A 34 -1.29 -15.90 9.38
CA VAL A 34 -2.37 -16.89 9.52
C VAL A 34 -1.83 -18.19 10.08
N THR A 35 -0.71 -18.66 9.54
CA THR A 35 0.06 -19.82 10.03
C THR A 35 1.54 -19.51 9.95
N GLU A 36 2.42 -20.44 10.36
CA GLU A 36 3.87 -20.25 10.23
C GLU A 36 4.31 -19.80 8.83
N ASN A 37 3.69 -20.35 7.79
CA ASN A 37 4.06 -20.16 6.39
C ASN A 37 3.03 -19.40 5.54
N VAL A 38 1.95 -18.89 6.13
CA VAL A 38 0.88 -18.19 5.39
C VAL A 38 0.60 -16.84 6.02
N PHE A 39 0.65 -15.80 5.20
CA PHE A 39 0.47 -14.41 5.61
C PHE A 39 -0.57 -13.72 4.72
N ILE A 40 -1.31 -12.78 5.29
CA ILE A 40 -2.23 -11.90 4.57
C ILE A 40 -1.67 -10.48 4.66
N ALA A 41 -1.55 -9.80 3.53
CA ALA A 41 -1.10 -8.43 3.44
C ALA A 41 -2.21 -7.55 2.85
N HIS A 42 -2.62 -6.54 3.61
CA HIS A 42 -3.59 -5.52 3.19
C HIS A 42 -2.92 -4.14 3.20
N PRO A 43 -3.16 -3.27 2.21
CA PRO A 43 -2.64 -1.90 2.24
C PRO A 43 -3.02 -1.18 3.55
N GLY A 44 -2.02 -0.80 4.33
CA GLY A 44 -2.22 -0.16 5.64
C GLY A 44 -2.64 1.30 5.54
N ARG A 45 -2.40 1.93 4.39
CA ARG A 45 -2.57 3.36 4.16
C ARG A 45 -3.85 3.70 3.40
N ILE A 46 -4.40 2.76 2.61
CA ILE A 46 -5.58 2.98 1.77
C ILE A 46 -6.74 2.09 2.23
N LYS A 47 -7.47 2.52 3.26
CA LYS A 47 -8.65 1.80 3.78
C LYS A 47 -9.80 1.60 2.76
N LYS A 48 -9.75 2.27 1.59
CA LYS A 48 -10.79 2.23 0.55
C LYS A 48 -10.45 1.37 -0.66
N ILE A 49 -9.22 0.87 -0.79
CA ILE A 49 -8.88 -0.13 -1.82
C ILE A 49 -8.97 -1.49 -1.16
N ASN A 50 -9.95 -2.29 -1.57
CA ASN A 50 -10.16 -3.62 -1.00
C ASN A 50 -9.21 -4.66 -1.63
N SER A 51 -7.94 -4.28 -1.81
CA SER A 51 -6.93 -5.20 -2.31
C SER A 51 -6.29 -5.94 -1.16
N THR A 52 -6.11 -7.24 -1.33
CA THR A 52 -5.47 -8.10 -0.35
C THR A 52 -4.63 -9.11 -1.08
N SER A 53 -3.40 -9.32 -0.62
CA SER A 53 -2.54 -10.40 -1.11
C SER A 53 -2.33 -11.45 -0.05
N THR A 54 -2.28 -12.72 -0.47
CA THR A 54 -1.84 -13.83 0.38
C THR A 54 -0.42 -14.23 -0.01
N ILE A 55 0.45 -14.41 0.97
CA ILE A 55 1.83 -14.82 0.78
C ILE A 55 2.02 -16.19 1.43
N ILE A 56 2.43 -17.15 0.62
CA ILE A 56 2.70 -18.53 1.03
C ILE A 56 4.21 -18.76 0.91
N VAL A 57 4.84 -19.08 2.03
CA VAL A 57 6.29 -19.33 2.13
C VAL A 57 6.56 -20.81 1.91
N GLY A 58 7.23 -21.14 0.80
CA GLY A 58 7.74 -22.47 0.52
C GLY A 58 9.21 -22.63 0.96
N SER A 59 9.80 -23.78 0.65
CA SER A 59 11.20 -24.08 1.01
C SER A 59 12.23 -23.22 0.26
N ASN A 60 11.94 -22.83 -0.97
CA ASN A 60 12.88 -22.12 -1.85
C ASN A 60 12.26 -21.00 -2.70
N TYR A 61 10.94 -20.78 -2.58
CA TYR A 61 10.25 -19.69 -3.27
C TYR A 61 9.00 -19.28 -2.50
N LEU A 62 8.45 -18.14 -2.89
CA LEU A 62 7.14 -17.66 -2.46
C LEU A 62 6.11 -17.89 -3.55
N THR A 63 4.89 -18.20 -3.12
CA THR A 63 3.68 -18.06 -3.93
C THR A 63 2.88 -16.87 -3.39
N VAL A 64 2.54 -15.95 -4.27
CA VAL A 64 1.70 -14.79 -3.92
C VAL A 64 0.36 -14.91 -4.63
N VAL A 65 -0.73 -14.66 -3.91
CA VAL A 65 -2.10 -14.59 -4.46
C VAL A 65 -2.48 -13.12 -4.51
N GLU A 66 -2.87 -12.65 -5.70
CA GLU A 66 -3.15 -11.25 -6.08
C GLU A 66 -1.95 -10.30 -6.03
N SER A 67 -1.88 -9.39 -7.00
CA SER A 67 -0.75 -8.49 -7.24
C SER A 67 -0.99 -7.03 -6.86
N GLN A 68 -2.10 -6.72 -6.21
CA GLN A 68 -2.53 -5.36 -5.87
C GLN A 68 -3.11 -4.55 -7.04
N ALA A 69 -3.67 -3.39 -6.72
CA ALA A 69 -4.46 -2.56 -7.62
C ALA A 69 -3.64 -1.72 -8.62
N ASP A 70 -2.33 -1.61 -8.41
CA ASP A 70 -1.41 -0.93 -9.31
C ASP A 70 0.04 -1.34 -9.03
N ILE A 71 0.95 -0.88 -9.89
CA ILE A 71 2.38 -1.21 -9.84
C ILE A 71 3.09 -0.60 -8.61
N VAL A 72 2.62 0.53 -8.08
CA VAL A 72 3.23 1.19 -6.93
C VAL A 72 2.92 0.40 -5.67
N LEU A 73 1.66 0.06 -5.45
CA LEU A 73 1.23 -0.81 -4.35
C LEU A 73 1.88 -2.19 -4.43
N ALA A 74 2.04 -2.74 -5.64
CA ALA A 74 2.74 -4.01 -5.83
C ALA A 74 4.22 -3.93 -5.42
N LYS A 75 4.92 -2.84 -5.77
CA LYS A 75 6.32 -2.60 -5.34
C LYS A 75 6.41 -2.41 -3.84
N GLU A 76 5.48 -1.69 -3.24
CA GLU A 76 5.39 -1.53 -1.79
C GLU A 76 5.12 -2.87 -1.09
N LEU A 77 4.27 -3.73 -1.67
CA LEU A 77 4.01 -5.09 -1.20
C LEU A 77 5.28 -5.94 -1.28
N LEU A 78 5.96 -5.99 -2.42
CA LEU A 78 7.20 -6.73 -2.59
C LEU A 78 8.24 -6.29 -1.56
N LYS A 79 8.42 -4.98 -1.36
CA LYS A 79 9.28 -4.44 -0.29
C LYS A 79 8.85 -4.95 1.09
N ALA A 80 7.56 -4.86 1.42
CA ALA A 80 7.02 -5.32 2.68
C ALA A 80 7.24 -6.84 2.91
N ILE A 81 7.09 -7.67 1.86
CA ILE A 81 7.40 -9.10 1.89
C ILE A 81 8.88 -9.31 2.21
N ARG A 82 9.77 -8.59 1.52
CA ARG A 82 11.22 -8.71 1.72
C ARG A 82 11.62 -8.32 3.14
N ASP A 83 11.03 -7.29 3.69
CA ASP A 83 11.46 -6.75 4.98
C ASP A 83 10.90 -7.53 6.17
N ARG A 84 9.68 -8.07 6.04
CA ARG A 84 8.94 -8.62 7.19
C ARG A 84 8.55 -10.10 7.07
N ILE A 85 8.64 -10.70 5.88
CA ILE A 85 8.25 -12.10 5.66
C ILE A 85 9.44 -12.95 5.22
N SER A 86 10.03 -12.68 4.04
CA SER A 86 11.05 -13.55 3.46
C SER A 86 11.81 -12.89 2.30
N LYS A 87 13.09 -13.28 2.14
CA LYS A 87 13.94 -12.90 1.01
C LYS A 87 13.87 -13.88 -0.17
N LEU A 88 13.09 -14.97 -0.06
CA LEU A 88 12.91 -15.94 -1.15
C LEU A 88 12.26 -15.28 -2.38
N PRO A 89 12.65 -15.69 -3.60
CA PRO A 89 12.06 -15.14 -4.82
C PRO A 89 10.58 -15.52 -4.94
N VAL A 90 9.76 -14.62 -5.50
CA VAL A 90 8.39 -14.99 -5.89
C VAL A 90 8.45 -15.80 -7.18
N ARG A 91 7.99 -17.05 -7.14
CA ARG A 91 7.97 -17.94 -8.32
C ARG A 91 6.58 -18.04 -8.94
N TYR A 92 5.55 -18.00 -8.11
CA TYR A 92 4.16 -18.13 -8.54
C TYR A 92 3.37 -16.88 -8.13
N LEU A 93 2.66 -16.31 -9.08
CA LEU A 93 1.63 -15.30 -8.85
C LEU A 93 0.28 -15.90 -9.25
N VAL A 94 -0.66 -15.95 -8.32
CA VAL A 94 -1.97 -16.57 -8.53
C VAL A 94 -3.03 -15.49 -8.60
N PHE A 95 -3.87 -15.51 -9.63
CA PHE A 95 -5.08 -14.70 -9.69
C PHE A 95 -6.31 -15.56 -9.45
N SER A 96 -7.03 -15.29 -8.37
CA SER A 96 -8.27 -16.00 -8.03
C SER A 96 -9.40 -15.65 -9.00
N HIS A 97 -9.49 -14.40 -9.43
CA HIS A 97 -10.50 -13.90 -10.36
C HIS A 97 -9.99 -12.67 -11.14
N PHE A 98 -10.79 -12.17 -12.08
CA PHE A 98 -10.48 -10.98 -12.87
C PHE A 98 -11.16 -9.76 -12.26
N HIS A 99 -10.40 -8.91 -11.57
CA HIS A 99 -10.78 -7.54 -11.19
C HIS A 99 -9.52 -6.67 -11.06
N SER A 100 -9.66 -5.37 -11.36
CA SER A 100 -8.56 -4.41 -11.41
C SER A 100 -7.75 -4.30 -10.12
N ASP A 101 -8.41 -4.34 -8.96
CA ASP A 101 -7.79 -4.21 -7.64
C ASP A 101 -6.91 -5.41 -7.24
N HIS A 102 -6.90 -6.47 -8.04
CA HIS A 102 -6.18 -7.70 -7.76
C HIS A 102 -5.09 -8.05 -8.78
N ILE A 103 -5.17 -7.52 -10.01
CA ILE A 103 -4.33 -7.98 -11.13
C ILE A 103 -3.38 -6.92 -11.68
N LEU A 104 -3.69 -5.63 -11.52
CA LEU A 104 -3.00 -4.56 -12.25
C LEU A 104 -1.56 -4.31 -11.75
N GLY A 105 -1.22 -4.78 -10.54
CA GLY A 105 0.14 -4.73 -10.04
C GLY A 105 1.09 -5.81 -10.58
N ALA A 106 0.63 -6.70 -11.47
CA ALA A 106 1.41 -7.83 -11.98
C ALA A 106 2.76 -7.41 -12.60
N GLY A 107 2.83 -6.22 -13.19
CA GLY A 107 4.04 -5.68 -13.80
C GLY A 107 5.22 -5.60 -12.83
N ALA A 108 4.99 -5.26 -11.56
CA ALA A 108 6.06 -5.19 -10.56
C ALA A 108 6.67 -6.57 -10.26
N PHE A 109 5.84 -7.61 -10.25
CA PHE A 109 6.29 -8.98 -10.02
C PHE A 109 7.11 -9.51 -11.20
N LEU A 110 6.70 -9.18 -12.43
CA LEU A 110 7.45 -9.51 -13.65
C LEU A 110 8.77 -8.75 -13.76
N GLU A 111 8.82 -7.49 -13.32
CA GLU A 111 10.05 -6.71 -13.22
C GLU A 111 11.05 -7.36 -12.24
N GLU A 112 10.58 -7.89 -11.11
CA GLU A 112 11.44 -8.58 -10.14
C GLU A 112 11.89 -9.97 -10.61
N ASN A 113 10.99 -10.72 -11.26
CA ASN A 113 11.26 -12.05 -11.79
C ASN A 113 10.65 -12.24 -13.19
N PRO A 114 11.45 -12.10 -14.26
CA PRO A 114 10.99 -12.33 -15.63
C PRO A 114 10.48 -13.76 -15.91
N ASP A 115 10.92 -14.75 -15.12
CA ASP A 115 10.50 -16.15 -15.22
C ASP A 115 9.29 -16.48 -14.32
N LEU A 116 8.59 -15.46 -13.81
CA LEU A 116 7.41 -15.63 -12.97
C LEU A 116 6.32 -16.46 -13.67
N ILE A 117 5.81 -17.47 -12.97
CA ILE A 117 4.68 -18.27 -13.45
C ILE A 117 3.39 -17.65 -12.90
N ILE A 118 2.56 -17.12 -13.80
CA ILE A 118 1.23 -16.61 -13.46
C ILE A 118 0.20 -17.75 -13.61
N VAL A 119 -0.47 -18.08 -12.51
CA VAL A 119 -1.49 -19.13 -12.44
C VAL A 119 -2.86 -18.49 -12.32
N SER A 120 -3.81 -18.89 -13.16
CA SER A 120 -5.19 -18.43 -13.07
C SER A 120 -6.14 -19.44 -13.71
N HIS A 121 -7.43 -19.30 -13.43
CA HIS A 121 -8.45 -20.02 -14.20
C HIS A 121 -8.43 -19.54 -15.67
N GLN A 122 -8.71 -20.45 -16.62
CA GLN A 122 -8.67 -20.13 -18.06
C GLN A 122 -9.53 -18.91 -18.44
N LYS A 123 -10.73 -18.79 -17.86
CA LYS A 123 -11.60 -17.60 -18.05
C LYS A 123 -10.98 -16.31 -17.52
N THR A 124 -10.28 -16.35 -16.39
CA THR A 124 -9.57 -15.17 -15.85
C THR A 124 -8.50 -14.73 -16.83
N MET A 125 -7.69 -15.67 -17.33
CA MET A 125 -6.66 -15.39 -18.35
C MET A 125 -7.27 -14.80 -19.63
N GLU A 126 -8.39 -15.34 -20.10
CA GLU A 126 -9.12 -14.81 -21.26
C GLU A 126 -9.57 -13.36 -21.02
N HIS A 127 -10.19 -13.08 -19.87
CA HIS A 127 -10.62 -11.73 -19.52
C HIS A 127 -9.45 -10.76 -19.37
N ILE A 128 -8.33 -11.18 -18.79
CA ILE A 128 -7.11 -10.37 -18.74
C ILE A 128 -6.69 -9.96 -20.15
N ARG A 129 -6.63 -10.91 -21.10
CA ARG A 129 -6.23 -10.63 -22.48
C ARG A 129 -7.17 -9.68 -23.20
N LEU A 130 -8.47 -9.82 -22.97
CA LEU A 130 -9.49 -9.05 -23.69
C LEU A 130 -9.73 -7.67 -23.05
N PHE A 131 -9.65 -7.56 -21.72
CA PHE A 131 -10.21 -6.43 -20.99
C PHE A 131 -9.23 -5.71 -20.08
N ALA A 132 -8.03 -6.24 -19.78
CA ALA A 132 -7.15 -5.61 -18.77
C ALA A 132 -6.78 -4.15 -19.09
N ALA A 133 -6.55 -3.80 -20.36
CA ALA A 133 -6.24 -2.42 -20.76
C ALA A 133 -7.44 -1.47 -20.55
N GLN A 134 -8.65 -1.94 -20.89
CA GLN A 134 -9.87 -1.17 -20.67
C GLN A 134 -10.15 -1.02 -19.18
N GLU A 135 -9.95 -2.08 -18.41
CA GLU A 135 -10.12 -2.09 -16.96
C GLU A 135 -9.10 -1.19 -16.26
N GLN A 136 -7.84 -1.18 -16.69
CA GLN A 136 -6.83 -0.25 -16.19
C GLN A 136 -7.25 1.21 -16.42
N HIS A 137 -7.81 1.53 -17.59
CA HIS A 137 -8.33 2.87 -17.89
C HIS A 137 -9.55 3.23 -17.04
N ASN A 138 -10.48 2.29 -16.86
CA ASN A 138 -11.65 2.46 -16.01
C ASN A 138 -11.26 2.67 -14.54
N TRP A 139 -10.31 1.89 -14.05
CA TRP A 139 -9.76 1.98 -12.71
C TRP A 139 -9.11 3.33 -12.46
N ALA A 140 -8.24 3.80 -13.37
CA ALA A 140 -7.60 5.10 -13.26
C ALA A 140 -8.63 6.25 -13.17
N LYS A 141 -9.70 6.21 -13.98
CA LYS A 141 -10.79 7.18 -13.89
C LYS A 141 -11.52 7.13 -12.55
N LEU A 142 -11.83 5.93 -12.07
CA LEU A 142 -12.55 5.73 -10.81
C LEU A 142 -11.71 6.23 -9.63
N VAL A 143 -10.42 5.90 -9.60
CA VAL A 143 -9.47 6.33 -8.57
C VAL A 143 -9.30 7.85 -8.57
N ALA A 144 -9.17 8.47 -9.75
CA ALA A 144 -9.10 9.92 -9.88
C ALA A 144 -10.39 10.62 -9.39
N ALA A 145 -11.56 10.12 -9.79
CA ALA A 145 -12.85 10.64 -9.32
C ALA A 145 -12.98 10.50 -7.79
N LYS A 146 -12.53 9.36 -7.23
CA LYS A 146 -12.55 9.12 -5.79
C LYS A 146 -11.59 10.03 -5.04
N SER A 147 -10.42 10.32 -5.59
CA SER A 147 -9.46 11.28 -5.04
C SER A 147 -10.10 12.66 -4.88
N ILE A 148 -10.80 13.15 -5.91
CA ILE A 148 -11.52 14.44 -5.88
C ILE A 148 -12.63 14.43 -4.82
N GLU A 149 -13.44 13.37 -4.78
CA GLU A 149 -14.51 13.21 -3.78
C GLU A 149 -13.94 13.27 -2.35
N VAL A 150 -12.87 12.51 -2.08
CA VAL A 150 -12.23 12.47 -0.76
C VAL A 150 -11.59 13.83 -0.40
N ALA A 151 -11.00 14.53 -1.36
CA ALA A 151 -10.48 15.88 -1.15
C ALA A 151 -11.59 16.88 -0.79
N ALA A 152 -12.76 16.79 -1.46
CA ALA A 152 -13.92 17.61 -1.13
C ALA A 152 -14.47 17.31 0.28
N MET A 153 -14.51 16.02 0.68
CA MET A 153 -14.85 15.65 2.06
C MET A 153 -13.86 16.25 3.07
N ALA A 154 -12.56 16.24 2.76
CA ALA A 154 -11.53 16.80 3.63
C ALA A 154 -11.71 18.31 3.88
N ALA A 155 -12.23 19.06 2.90
CA ALA A 155 -12.46 20.49 3.04
C ALA A 155 -13.46 20.84 4.17
N SER A 156 -14.40 19.95 4.46
CA SER A 156 -15.48 20.14 5.44
C SER A 156 -15.31 19.34 6.74
N ALA A 157 -14.31 18.46 6.83
CA ALA A 157 -14.09 17.60 8.00
C ALA A 157 -13.36 18.32 9.16
N PRO A 158 -13.67 17.97 10.42
CA PRO A 158 -12.89 18.42 11.58
C PRO A 158 -11.56 17.65 11.71
N ASN A 159 -10.60 18.21 12.47
CA ASN A 159 -9.39 17.46 12.85
C ASN A 159 -9.72 16.41 13.93
N PRO A 160 -9.09 15.21 13.91
CA PRO A 160 -8.02 14.78 13.01
C PRO A 160 -8.49 14.18 11.68
N GLN A 161 -9.79 13.95 11.49
CA GLN A 161 -10.36 13.29 10.31
C GLN A 161 -9.98 13.99 8.99
N LYS A 162 -9.91 15.32 8.99
CA LYS A 162 -9.44 16.10 7.85
C LYS A 162 -8.06 15.67 7.35
N GLN A 163 -7.10 15.45 8.25
CA GLN A 163 -5.74 15.07 7.86
C GLN A 163 -5.71 13.65 7.24
N GLU A 164 -6.50 12.72 7.78
CA GLU A 164 -6.65 11.37 7.21
C GLU A 164 -7.22 11.42 5.79
N LEU A 165 -8.23 12.26 5.56
CA LEU A 165 -8.85 12.43 4.23
C LEU A 165 -7.90 13.10 3.23
N VAL A 166 -7.14 14.12 3.64
CA VAL A 166 -6.11 14.75 2.78
C VAL A 166 -5.07 13.71 2.35
N ASN A 167 -4.55 12.93 3.29
CA ASN A 167 -3.56 11.89 3.00
C ASN A 167 -4.14 10.82 2.06
N THR A 168 -5.40 10.44 2.26
CA THR A 168 -6.11 9.47 1.40
C THR A 168 -6.31 10.01 -0.01
N ALA A 169 -6.70 11.28 -0.17
CA ALA A 169 -6.88 11.89 -1.47
C ALA A 169 -5.56 11.96 -2.26
N ALA A 170 -4.47 12.34 -1.57
CA ALA A 170 -3.13 12.35 -2.15
C ALA A 170 -2.65 10.94 -2.56
N GLU A 171 -3.00 9.91 -1.79
CA GLU A 171 -2.75 8.51 -2.17
C GLU A 171 -3.46 8.13 -3.47
N LEU A 172 -4.76 8.40 -3.54
CA LEU A 172 -5.60 8.08 -4.69
C LEU A 172 -5.25 8.92 -5.93
N HIS A 173 -4.36 9.90 -5.84
CA HIS A 173 -3.96 10.73 -6.97
C HIS A 173 -2.61 10.32 -7.60
N ARG A 174 -1.91 9.35 -7.01
CA ARG A 174 -0.57 8.95 -7.47
C ARG A 174 -0.57 8.23 -8.82
#